data_AF-A0AAV2PSX6-F1
#
_entry.id   AF-A0AAV2PSX6-F1
#
_cell.length_a   1.000
_cell.length_b   1.000
_cell.length_c   1.000
_cell.angle_alpha   90.00
_cell.angle_beta   90.00
_cell.angle_gamma   90.00
#
_symmetry.space_group_name_H-M   'P 1'
#
loop_
_entity.id
_entity.type
_entity.pdbx_description
1 polymer ?
#
loop_
_entity_poly.entity_id
_entity_poly.type
_entity_poly.pdbx_seq_one_letter_code
_entity_poly.pdbx_strand_id
1 'polypeptide(L)'
;GLLMRKFLGARTILGQLVNAPGHVTCGTPCGGPLCLQHLCTPPLIPHTVYAAITQVLMHCVDWTPILSTVMEKSIVKSANWGSLDQNQVWNIQRPPWHHALVQLVTPSVVGVVSNVLRSVPPQPPAKPAHPSQLSVRLEHQLIAWTLQLLTGMQEVVDMIPLKVIHIAHKIQTQVPPNIRPAGGHVISQLVASSLYSIINSRSSLDELNDRPVTDGQWDMLIAVAERLNSLNETHYDSHMKTMTQKIIRQLEDYEREEELDSLDEYYDEEVVDSICTALASQLLATTQGQHALLLIWEFLRQNMEWLQEALDLPSILTHNTESPVPPAQLSFLPTPPMYNPLIYKDKFIYTTMNQESLLKFKCESQWEKVLNKDLGLPKETIISLIKSRPEFQKDAILTPAQTAAVAKITPHLEEPEE
;
A
#
# COMPACT_ATOMS: atom_id res chain seq x y z
N GLY A 1 -28.35 18.09 -11.53
CA GLY A 1 -28.03 18.69 -10.22
C GLY A 1 -27.03 17.84 -9.47
N LEU A 2 -27.50 16.84 -8.71
CA LEU A 2 -26.66 15.98 -7.84
C LEU A 2 -25.49 15.29 -8.56
N LEU A 3 -25.72 14.74 -9.77
CA LEU A 3 -24.64 14.08 -10.53
C LEU A 3 -23.53 15.06 -10.90
N MET A 4 -23.88 16.23 -11.43
CA MET A 4 -22.94 17.31 -11.79
C MET A 4 -22.11 17.81 -10.59
N ARG A 5 -22.72 17.93 -9.41
CA ARG A 5 -22.01 18.35 -8.17
C ARG A 5 -21.06 17.27 -7.64
N LYS A 6 -21.42 15.98 -7.75
CA LYS A 6 -20.50 14.87 -7.45
C LYS A 6 -19.33 14.77 -8.43
N PHE A 7 -19.50 15.24 -9.67
CA PHE A 7 -18.43 15.36 -10.66
C PHE A 7 -17.51 16.57 -10.41
N LEU A 8 -17.92 17.56 -9.63
CA LEU A 8 -17.09 18.75 -9.34
C LEU A 8 -15.84 18.37 -8.56
N GLY A 9 -15.98 17.59 -7.48
CA GLY A 9 -14.84 17.09 -6.70
C GLY A 9 -13.88 16.24 -7.54
N ALA A 10 -14.41 15.37 -8.40
CA ALA A 10 -13.59 14.61 -9.35
C ALA A 10 -12.88 15.52 -10.37
N ARG A 11 -13.56 16.54 -10.90
CA ARG A 11 -12.98 17.54 -11.82
C ARG A 11 -11.86 18.33 -11.16
N THR A 12 -12.03 18.73 -9.91
CA THR A 12 -11.04 19.51 -9.16
C THR A 12 -9.83 18.64 -8.78
N ILE A 13 -10.03 17.38 -8.37
CA ILE A 13 -8.93 16.41 -8.18
C ILE A 13 -8.16 16.19 -9.48
N LEU A 14 -8.85 15.99 -10.60
CA LEU A 14 -8.23 15.81 -11.92
C LEU A 14 -7.50 17.08 -12.39
N GLY A 15 -8.07 18.27 -12.18
CA GLY A 15 -7.44 19.54 -12.51
C GLY A 15 -6.18 19.82 -11.68
N GLN A 16 -6.22 19.52 -10.38
CA GLN A 16 -5.06 19.60 -9.49
C GLN A 16 -3.98 18.56 -9.85
N LEU A 17 -4.36 17.34 -10.26
CA LEU A 17 -3.43 16.33 -10.75
C LEU A 17 -2.74 16.73 -12.07
N VAL A 18 -3.44 17.41 -12.97
CA VAL A 18 -2.87 17.94 -14.22
C VAL A 18 -1.87 19.08 -13.93
N ASN A 19 -2.13 19.88 -12.91
CA ASN A 19 -1.30 21.01 -12.50
C ASN A 19 -0.23 20.64 -11.45
N ALA A 20 -0.28 19.44 -10.88
CA ALA A 20 0.73 18.96 -9.96
C ALA A 20 2.05 18.84 -10.72
N PRO A 21 3.13 19.52 -10.28
CA PRO A 21 4.43 19.41 -10.92
C PRO A 21 4.80 17.92 -10.93
N GLY A 22 4.98 17.36 -12.13
CA GLY A 22 5.17 15.94 -12.41
C GLY A 22 6.45 15.36 -11.79
N HIS A 23 6.51 15.32 -10.47
CA HIS A 23 7.48 14.59 -9.66
C HIS A 23 6.70 13.60 -8.79
N VAL A 24 5.76 12.89 -9.40
CA VAL A 24 5.42 11.56 -8.90
C VAL A 24 6.66 10.72 -9.20
N THR A 25 7.50 10.52 -8.19
CA THR A 25 8.75 9.78 -8.32
C THR A 25 8.44 8.32 -8.66
N CYS A 26 8.35 8.04 -9.95
CA CYS A 26 8.40 6.67 -10.46
C CYS A 26 9.80 6.14 -10.12
N GLY A 27 9.91 5.38 -9.03
CA GLY A 27 11.12 4.63 -8.70
C GLY A 27 11.93 5.04 -7.46
N THR A 28 11.45 5.94 -6.60
CA THR A 28 12.02 6.09 -5.24
C THR A 28 11.01 5.67 -4.18
N PRO A 29 11.39 4.84 -3.19
CA PRO A 29 10.51 4.53 -2.06
C PRO A 29 10.10 5.84 -1.40
N CYS A 30 8.82 5.97 -1.06
CA CYS A 30 8.19 7.23 -0.65
C CYS A 30 8.69 7.84 0.66
N GLY A 31 9.75 7.26 1.26
CA GLY A 31 10.54 7.83 2.36
C GLY A 31 9.76 8.16 3.63
N GLY A 32 8.45 7.89 3.66
CA GLY A 32 7.60 8.11 4.80
C GLY A 32 7.58 6.88 5.71
N PRO A 33 7.36 7.05 7.02
CA PRO A 33 7.38 5.99 8.04
C PRO A 33 6.28 4.91 7.89
N LEU A 34 5.55 4.93 6.77
CA LEU A 34 4.48 4.02 6.39
C LEU A 34 4.74 3.37 5.02
N CYS A 35 5.92 3.63 4.45
CA CYS A 35 6.31 3.15 3.15
C CYS A 35 6.92 1.76 3.26
N LEU A 36 6.10 0.76 3.59
CA LEU A 36 6.50 -0.63 3.40
C LEU A 36 7.14 -0.77 2.00
N GLN A 37 8.40 -1.21 1.88
CA GLN A 37 9.13 -1.25 0.59
C GLN A 37 8.40 -2.09 -0.49
N HIS A 38 7.38 -2.87 -0.10
CA HIS A 38 6.47 -3.60 -1.00
C HIS A 38 5.19 -2.82 -1.40
N LEU A 39 4.99 -1.59 -0.91
CA LEU A 39 3.86 -0.69 -1.18
C LEU A 39 4.27 0.60 -1.93
N CYS A 40 5.53 0.74 -2.36
CA CYS A 40 5.94 1.86 -3.23
C CYS A 40 5.58 1.63 -4.71
N THR A 41 5.31 0.37 -5.06
CA THR A 41 4.52 -0.04 -6.21
C THR A 41 3.68 -1.22 -5.71
N PRO A 42 2.58 -0.95 -4.98
CA PRO A 42 1.77 -2.02 -4.43
C PRO A 42 1.38 -2.93 -5.60
N PRO A 43 1.51 -4.26 -5.47
CA PRO A 43 0.95 -5.13 -6.48
C PRO A 43 -0.53 -4.77 -6.62
N LEU A 44 -1.03 -4.76 -7.85
CA LEU A 44 -2.43 -4.43 -8.13
C LEU A 44 -3.31 -5.56 -7.63
N ILE A 45 -3.49 -5.70 -6.31
CA ILE A 45 -4.26 -6.75 -5.67
C ILE A 45 -5.53 -6.17 -5.06
N PRO A 46 -6.57 -6.99 -4.82
CA PRO A 46 -7.84 -6.50 -4.27
C PRO A 46 -7.69 -5.64 -3.00
N HIS A 47 -6.77 -6.02 -2.09
CA HIS A 47 -6.51 -5.27 -0.85
C HIS A 47 -5.97 -3.86 -1.08
N THR A 48 -5.03 -3.69 -2.01
CA THR A 48 -4.37 -2.40 -2.27
C THR A 48 -5.31 -1.46 -3.01
N VAL A 49 -6.08 -1.98 -3.97
CA VAL A 49 -7.13 -1.22 -4.66
C VAL A 49 -8.23 -0.79 -3.70
N TYR A 50 -8.69 -1.69 -2.82
CA TYR A 50 -9.71 -1.35 -1.84
C TYR A 50 -9.23 -0.28 -0.87
N ALA A 51 -8.03 -0.43 -0.31
CA ALA A 51 -7.43 0.58 0.58
C ALA A 51 -7.25 1.93 -0.10
N ALA A 52 -6.84 1.95 -1.38
CA ALA A 52 -6.73 3.18 -2.16
C ALA A 52 -8.09 3.87 -2.36
N ILE A 53 -9.13 3.11 -2.72
CA ILE A 53 -10.49 3.64 -2.86
C ILE A 53 -10.98 4.20 -1.52
N THR A 54 -10.81 3.46 -0.42
CA THR A 54 -11.19 3.95 0.91
C THR A 54 -10.45 5.24 1.26
N GLN A 55 -9.13 5.33 1.02
CA GLN A 55 -8.33 6.52 1.27
C GLN A 55 -8.89 7.77 0.55
N VAL A 56 -9.28 7.63 -0.71
CA VAL A 56 -9.87 8.73 -1.49
C VAL A 56 -11.26 9.08 -0.98
N LEU A 57 -12.11 8.09 -0.71
CA LEU A 57 -13.47 8.29 -0.22
C LEU A 57 -13.52 8.98 1.16
N MET A 58 -12.50 8.77 1.99
CA MET A 58 -12.35 9.47 3.27
C MET A 58 -12.14 10.98 3.10
N HIS A 59 -11.72 11.44 1.92
CA HIS A 59 -11.55 12.85 1.56
C HIS A 59 -12.74 13.39 0.74
N CYS A 60 -13.88 12.70 0.74
CA CYS A 60 -15.14 13.22 0.21
C CYS A 60 -15.95 13.95 1.30
N VAL A 61 -16.81 14.89 0.88
CA VAL A 61 -17.72 15.60 1.80
C VAL A 61 -18.80 14.64 2.31
N ASP A 62 -19.51 13.95 1.42
CA ASP A 62 -20.52 12.93 1.77
C ASP A 62 -19.90 11.54 2.06
N TRP A 63 -18.79 11.50 2.81
CA TRP A 63 -18.05 10.26 3.05
C TRP A 63 -18.91 9.20 3.77
N THR A 64 -19.77 9.60 4.72
CA THR A 64 -20.59 8.69 5.54
C THR A 64 -21.51 7.78 4.72
N PRO A 65 -22.43 8.30 3.88
CA PRO A 65 -23.31 7.45 3.08
C PRO A 65 -22.55 6.65 2.02
N ILE A 66 -21.50 7.22 1.42
CA ILE A 66 -20.72 6.58 0.36
C ILE A 66 -19.92 5.40 0.94
N LEU A 67 -19.16 5.63 2.00
CA LEU A 67 -18.37 4.59 2.65
C LEU A 67 -19.25 3.52 3.28
N SER A 68 -20.37 3.90 3.89
CA SER A 68 -21.36 2.94 4.36
C SER A 68 -21.82 2.00 3.26
N THR A 69 -22.20 2.54 2.10
CA THR A 69 -22.70 1.75 0.97
C THR A 69 -21.63 0.81 0.41
N VAL A 70 -20.38 1.29 0.29
CA VAL A 70 -19.25 0.50 -0.23
C VAL A 70 -18.81 -0.58 0.76
N MET A 71 -18.73 -0.23 2.05
CA MET A 71 -18.30 -1.12 3.13
C MET A 71 -19.35 -2.18 3.43
N GLU A 72 -20.63 -1.83 3.59
CA GLU A 72 -21.70 -2.81 3.88
C GLU A 72 -21.76 -3.92 2.82
N LYS A 73 -21.73 -3.55 1.54
CA LYS A 73 -21.71 -4.54 0.43
C LYS A 73 -20.49 -5.45 0.49
N SER A 74 -19.35 -4.92 0.93
CA SER A 74 -18.09 -5.64 1.01
C SER A 74 -18.03 -6.56 2.23
N ILE A 75 -18.50 -6.09 3.38
CA ILE A 75 -18.59 -6.84 4.64
C ILE A 75 -19.54 -8.03 4.49
N VAL A 76 -20.71 -7.83 3.88
CA VAL A 76 -21.68 -8.92 3.61
C VAL A 76 -21.09 -9.98 2.69
N LYS A 77 -20.34 -9.59 1.65
CA LYS A 77 -19.75 -10.53 0.68
C LYS A 77 -18.51 -11.26 1.20
N SER A 78 -17.72 -10.63 2.07
CA SER A 78 -16.39 -11.11 2.47
C SER A 78 -16.33 -11.49 3.95
N ALA A 79 -17.41 -12.10 4.47
CA ALA A 79 -17.79 -12.36 5.87
C ALA A 79 -16.78 -13.10 6.80
N ASN A 80 -15.48 -12.86 6.65
CA ASN A 80 -14.41 -13.25 7.55
C ASN A 80 -14.38 -12.32 8.79
N TRP A 81 -15.48 -12.34 9.53
CA TRP A 81 -15.64 -11.66 10.81
C TRP A 81 -14.63 -12.14 11.86
N GLY A 82 -14.07 -13.35 11.67
CA GLY A 82 -13.00 -13.90 12.51
C GLY A 82 -11.78 -12.98 12.63
N SER A 83 -11.50 -12.16 11.62
CA SER A 83 -10.42 -11.16 11.69
C SER A 83 -10.64 -10.07 12.74
N LEU A 84 -11.89 -9.85 13.17
CA LEU A 84 -12.23 -8.94 14.26
C LEU A 84 -12.23 -9.61 15.64
N ASP A 85 -11.96 -10.91 15.73
CA ASP A 85 -11.87 -11.57 17.02
C ASP A 85 -10.59 -11.16 17.75
N GLN A 86 -10.69 -10.94 19.05
CA GLN A 86 -9.55 -10.61 19.93
C GLN A 86 -8.44 -11.65 19.87
N ASN A 87 -8.75 -12.91 19.57
CA ASN A 87 -7.75 -13.97 19.43
C ASN A 87 -7.04 -13.95 18.06
N GLN A 88 -7.39 -13.01 17.18
CA GLN A 88 -6.91 -12.90 15.80
C GLN A 88 -6.30 -11.52 15.52
N VAL A 89 -5.94 -10.74 16.55
CA VAL A 89 -5.27 -9.43 16.38
C VAL A 89 -3.96 -9.55 15.58
N TRP A 90 -3.23 -10.65 15.81
CA TRP A 90 -2.01 -11.02 15.09
C TRP A 90 -2.23 -11.45 13.64
N ASN A 91 -3.46 -11.72 13.23
CA ASN A 91 -3.74 -12.21 11.90
C ASN A 91 -3.59 -11.08 10.88
N ILE A 92 -2.56 -11.19 10.04
CA ILE A 92 -2.25 -10.24 8.96
C ILE A 92 -3.13 -10.53 7.72
N GLN A 93 -3.65 -11.75 7.59
CA GLN A 93 -4.55 -12.14 6.52
C GLN A 93 -5.98 -11.67 6.82
N ARG A 94 -6.19 -10.38 6.55
CA ARG A 94 -7.46 -9.68 6.79
C ARG A 94 -8.26 -9.57 5.49
N PRO A 95 -9.60 -9.52 5.56
CA PRO A 95 -10.40 -9.16 4.39
C PRO A 95 -10.06 -7.72 3.93
N PRO A 96 -10.24 -7.38 2.64
CA PRO A 96 -9.83 -6.08 2.09
C PRO A 96 -10.35 -4.87 2.86
N TRP A 97 -11.60 -4.89 3.31
CA TRP A 97 -12.21 -3.81 4.09
C TRP A 97 -11.53 -3.60 5.45
N HIS A 98 -11.21 -4.68 6.15
CA HIS A 98 -10.54 -4.61 7.45
C HIS A 98 -9.09 -4.11 7.25
N HIS A 99 -8.39 -4.62 6.24
CA HIS A 99 -7.05 -4.13 5.91
C HIS A 99 -7.05 -2.63 5.61
N ALA A 100 -8.00 -2.13 4.82
CA ALA A 100 -8.12 -0.71 4.51
C ALA A 100 -8.31 0.16 5.75
N LEU A 101 -9.20 -0.24 6.67
CA LEU A 101 -9.41 0.50 7.92
C LEU A 101 -8.17 0.54 8.81
N VAL A 102 -7.43 -0.57 8.89
CA VAL A 102 -6.15 -0.63 9.62
C VAL A 102 -5.15 0.36 9.01
N GLN A 103 -5.05 0.44 7.69
CA GLN A 103 -4.15 1.40 7.02
C GLN A 103 -4.48 2.86 7.33
N LEU A 104 -5.75 3.19 7.60
CA LEU A 104 -6.17 4.53 8.00
C LEU A 104 -5.82 4.86 9.46
N VAL A 105 -5.79 3.85 10.34
CA VAL A 105 -5.43 4.01 11.77
C VAL A 105 -3.91 3.96 11.98
N THR A 106 -3.19 3.29 11.09
CA THR A 106 -1.74 3.06 11.21
C THR A 106 -0.94 4.36 11.45
N PRO A 107 -1.15 5.48 10.71
CA PRO A 107 -0.42 6.73 10.95
C PRO A 107 -0.50 7.23 12.40
N SER A 108 -1.66 7.06 13.04
CA SER A 108 -1.92 7.51 14.41
C SER A 108 -1.11 6.73 15.45
N VAL A 109 -0.75 5.47 15.15
CA VAL A 109 -0.07 4.57 16.11
C VAL A 109 1.44 4.43 15.89
N VAL A 110 1.98 4.97 14.79
CA VAL A 110 3.42 4.88 14.46
C VAL A 110 4.30 5.39 15.60
N GLY A 111 3.95 6.55 16.18
CA GLY A 111 4.72 7.17 17.27
C GLY A 111 4.80 6.27 18.51
N VAL A 112 3.74 5.51 18.80
CA VAL A 112 3.68 4.59 19.94
C VAL A 112 4.69 3.44 19.76
N VAL A 113 4.76 2.85 18.57
CA VAL A 113 5.73 1.78 18.27
C VAL A 113 7.15 2.33 18.31
N SER A 114 7.39 3.50 17.71
CA SER A 114 8.72 4.14 17.69
C SER A 114 9.23 4.41 19.12
N ASN A 115 8.37 4.87 20.02
CA ASN A 115 8.74 5.12 21.41
C ASN A 115 9.15 3.84 22.16
N VAL A 116 8.48 2.72 21.90
CA VAL A 116 8.82 1.43 22.53
C VAL A 116 10.07 0.84 21.89
N LEU A 117 10.21 0.92 20.56
CA LEU A 117 11.40 0.50 19.83
C LEU A 117 12.68 1.17 20.37
N ARG A 118 12.63 2.47 20.70
CA ARG A 118 13.74 3.20 21.33
C ARG A 118 14.08 2.70 22.74
N SER A 119 13.10 2.17 23.48
CA SER A 119 13.29 1.59 24.82
C SER A 119 13.85 0.16 24.78
N VAL A 120 13.74 -0.56 23.65
CA VAL A 120 14.19 -1.94 23.53
C VAL A 120 15.69 -1.98 23.19
N PRO A 121 16.54 -2.64 24.01
CA PRO A 121 17.97 -2.66 23.79
C PRO A 121 18.36 -3.43 22.51
N PRO A 122 19.42 -3.02 21.79
CA PRO A 122 19.91 -3.64 20.55
C PRO A 122 20.47 -5.05 20.70
N GLN A 123 20.69 -5.51 21.92
CA GLN A 123 21.05 -6.89 22.17
C GLN A 123 20.15 -7.42 23.29
N PRO A 124 19.72 -8.70 23.21
CA PRO A 124 19.03 -9.31 24.32
C PRO A 124 19.91 -9.22 25.58
N PRO A 125 19.30 -9.07 26.78
CA PRO A 125 20.06 -8.90 28.01
C PRO A 125 21.10 -10.02 28.15
N ALA A 126 22.33 -9.64 28.53
CA ALA A 126 23.45 -10.57 28.65
C ALA A 126 23.05 -11.82 29.45
N LYS A 127 23.47 -13.00 28.98
CA LYS A 127 23.22 -14.27 29.68
C LYS A 127 23.73 -14.17 31.13
N PRO A 128 22.86 -14.19 32.15
CA PRO A 128 23.28 -14.19 33.53
C PRO A 128 23.90 -15.54 33.86
N ALA A 129 24.66 -15.55 34.96
CA ALA A 129 25.29 -16.75 35.49
C ALA A 129 24.28 -17.88 35.83
N HIS A 130 22.99 -17.56 36.01
CA HIS A 130 21.95 -18.55 36.31
C HIS A 130 20.72 -18.39 35.39
N PRO A 131 20.23 -19.46 34.72
CA PRO A 131 19.13 -19.40 33.75
C PRO A 131 17.82 -18.79 34.29
N SER A 132 17.51 -19.03 35.57
CA SER A 132 16.27 -18.53 36.21
C SER A 132 16.24 -17.01 36.43
N GLN A 133 17.39 -16.33 36.43
CA GLN A 133 17.43 -14.86 36.57
C GLN A 133 17.22 -14.16 35.22
N LEU A 134 17.55 -14.82 34.10
CA LEU A 134 17.31 -14.29 32.76
C LEU A 134 15.81 -14.22 32.48
N SER A 135 15.07 -15.29 32.83
CA SER A 135 13.62 -15.36 32.61
C SER A 135 12.89 -14.28 33.40
N VAL A 136 13.24 -14.07 34.68
CA VAL A 136 12.58 -13.07 35.53
C VAL A 136 12.86 -11.65 35.06
N ARG A 137 14.11 -11.29 34.73
CA ARG A 137 14.43 -9.92 34.27
C ARG A 137 13.79 -9.60 32.92
N LEU A 138 13.87 -10.54 31.98
CA LEU A 138 13.24 -10.39 30.67
C LEU A 138 11.73 -10.26 30.80
N GLU A 139 11.11 -11.03 31.69
CA GLU A 139 9.67 -10.96 31.95
C GLU A 139 9.23 -9.58 32.46
N HIS A 140 9.96 -8.99 33.42
CA HIS A 140 9.68 -7.63 33.91
C HIS A 140 9.85 -6.57 32.82
N GLN A 141 10.88 -6.70 31.97
CA GLN A 141 11.11 -5.78 30.85
C GLN A 141 10.01 -5.88 29.81
N LEU A 142 9.59 -7.10 29.44
CA LEU A 142 8.48 -7.33 28.53
C LEU A 142 7.18 -6.74 29.08
N ILE A 143 6.89 -6.90 30.39
CA ILE A 143 5.72 -6.26 31.03
C ILE A 143 5.81 -4.73 30.90
N ALA A 144 6.97 -4.13 31.18
CA ALA A 144 7.15 -2.69 31.11
C ALA A 144 6.95 -2.15 29.67
N TRP A 145 7.51 -2.82 28.66
CA TRP A 145 7.33 -2.42 27.26
C TRP A 145 5.89 -2.63 26.77
N THR A 146 5.22 -3.71 27.18
CA THR A 146 3.79 -3.92 26.90
C THR A 146 2.94 -2.82 27.53
N LEU A 147 3.21 -2.43 28.78
CA LEU A 147 2.53 -1.31 29.43
C LEU A 147 2.80 0.03 28.74
N GLN A 148 4.02 0.26 28.26
CA GLN A 148 4.38 1.45 27.50
C GLN A 148 3.59 1.52 26.18
N LEU A 149 3.46 0.42 25.44
CA LEU A 149 2.59 0.35 24.25
C LEU A 149 1.14 0.69 24.60
N LEU A 150 0.56 0.02 25.61
CA LEU A 150 -0.84 0.21 26.01
C LEU A 150 -1.13 1.63 26.50
N THR A 151 -0.18 2.24 27.21
CA THR A 151 -0.31 3.63 27.66
C THR A 151 -0.25 4.58 26.47
N GLY A 152 0.69 4.38 25.55
CA GLY A 152 0.75 5.17 24.32
C GLY A 152 -0.51 5.01 23.45
N MET A 153 -1.13 3.83 23.41
CA MET A 153 -2.41 3.62 22.74
C MET A 153 -3.54 4.52 23.30
N GLN A 154 -3.56 4.76 24.60
CA GLN A 154 -4.56 5.64 25.22
C GLN A 154 -4.37 7.12 24.86
N GLU A 155 -3.16 7.50 24.42
CA GLU A 155 -2.80 8.86 24.06
C GLU A 155 -3.07 9.15 22.58
N VAL A 156 -3.17 8.13 21.71
CA VAL A 156 -3.44 8.33 20.27
C VAL A 156 -4.91 8.60 19.95
N VAL A 157 -5.78 8.68 20.96
CA VAL A 157 -7.23 8.82 20.77
C VAL A 157 -7.57 10.05 19.94
N ASP A 158 -6.93 11.18 20.18
CA ASP A 158 -7.14 12.43 19.43
C ASP A 158 -6.52 12.42 18.01
N MET A 159 -5.71 11.41 17.70
CA MET A 159 -5.00 11.29 16.42
C MET A 159 -5.73 10.37 15.43
N ILE A 160 -6.75 9.63 15.87
CA ILE A 160 -7.50 8.73 15.00
C ILE A 160 -8.50 9.56 14.19
N PRO A 161 -8.53 9.45 12.85
CA PRO A 161 -9.49 10.20 12.06
C PRO A 161 -10.92 9.84 12.46
N LEU A 162 -11.71 10.84 12.81
CA LEU A 162 -13.09 10.68 13.29
C LEU A 162 -13.97 9.86 12.34
N LYS A 163 -13.78 10.06 11.04
CA LYS A 163 -14.44 9.29 9.98
C LYS A 163 -14.22 7.78 10.13
N VAL A 164 -13.04 7.35 10.57
CA VAL A 164 -12.73 5.93 10.85
C VAL A 164 -13.45 5.46 12.11
N ILE A 165 -13.51 6.29 13.15
CA ILE A 165 -14.22 5.99 14.40
C ILE A 165 -15.70 5.72 14.12
N HIS A 166 -16.34 6.60 13.35
CA HIS A 166 -17.75 6.46 12.97
C HIS A 166 -17.99 5.16 12.17
N ILE A 167 -17.15 4.85 11.18
CA ILE A 167 -17.29 3.60 10.41
C ILE A 167 -17.09 2.38 11.30
N ALA A 168 -16.08 2.39 12.17
CA ALA A 168 -15.85 1.30 13.12
C ALA A 168 -17.04 1.11 14.07
N HIS A 169 -17.67 2.20 14.52
CA HIS A 169 -18.88 2.15 15.35
C HIS A 169 -20.06 1.56 14.57
N LYS A 170 -20.25 1.95 13.32
CA LYS A 170 -21.27 1.36 12.45
C LYS A 170 -21.04 -0.13 12.22
N ILE A 171 -19.80 -0.56 11.97
CA ILE A 171 -19.44 -1.98 11.81
C ILE A 171 -19.69 -2.76 13.11
N GLN A 172 -19.41 -2.16 14.28
CA GLN A 172 -19.64 -2.79 15.58
C GLN A 172 -21.08 -3.31 15.74
N THR A 173 -22.07 -2.57 15.22
CA THR A 173 -23.49 -2.98 15.26
C THR A 173 -23.82 -4.23 14.44
N GLN A 174 -22.94 -4.59 13.50
CA GLN A 174 -23.10 -5.72 12.59
C GLN A 174 -22.25 -6.94 13.01
N VAL A 175 -21.41 -6.81 14.03
CA VAL A 175 -20.52 -7.87 14.49
C VAL A 175 -21.34 -9.05 15.03
N PRO A 176 -21.14 -10.28 14.53
CA PRO A 176 -21.81 -11.46 15.06
C PRO A 176 -21.54 -11.69 16.55
N PRO A 177 -22.50 -12.20 17.33
CA PRO A 177 -22.38 -12.31 18.79
C PRO A 177 -21.28 -13.28 19.27
N ASN A 178 -20.79 -14.15 18.39
CA ASN A 178 -19.69 -15.08 18.65
C ASN A 178 -18.30 -14.44 18.49
N ILE A 179 -18.21 -13.26 17.88
CA ILE A 179 -16.96 -12.53 17.68
C ILE A 179 -16.81 -11.48 18.77
N ARG A 180 -15.66 -11.45 19.44
CA ARG A 180 -15.38 -10.47 20.49
C ARG A 180 -14.17 -9.63 20.11
N PRO A 181 -14.36 -8.38 19.66
CA PRO A 181 -13.25 -7.47 19.38
C PRO A 181 -12.44 -7.14 20.63
N ALA A 182 -11.12 -6.95 20.46
CA ALA A 182 -10.24 -6.52 21.55
C ALA A 182 -10.70 -5.19 22.16
N GLY A 183 -10.71 -5.09 23.49
CA GLY A 183 -11.22 -3.91 24.20
C GLY A 183 -12.73 -3.67 24.04
N GLY A 184 -13.47 -4.67 23.54
CA GLY A 184 -14.93 -4.66 23.41
C GLY A 184 -15.47 -3.86 22.21
N HIS A 185 -14.62 -3.36 21.32
CA HIS A 185 -15.07 -2.56 20.16
C HIS A 185 -14.15 -2.74 18.94
N VAL A 186 -14.71 -2.64 17.72
CA VAL A 186 -13.96 -2.75 16.46
C VAL A 186 -12.81 -1.75 16.39
N ILE A 187 -12.99 -0.51 16.85
CA ILE A 187 -11.90 0.50 16.78
C ILE A 187 -10.65 0.08 17.55
N SER A 188 -10.82 -0.53 18.72
CA SER A 188 -9.71 -0.97 19.56
C SER A 188 -9.01 -2.19 18.95
N GLN A 189 -9.77 -3.07 18.29
CA GLN A 189 -9.23 -4.11 17.44
C GLN A 189 -8.40 -3.54 16.29
N LEU A 190 -8.86 -2.47 15.61
CA LEU A 190 -8.14 -1.82 14.51
C LEU A 190 -6.82 -1.19 14.99
N VAL A 191 -6.81 -0.51 16.14
CA VAL A 191 -5.59 0.08 16.73
C VAL A 191 -4.58 -1.01 17.08
N ALA A 192 -4.99 -2.07 17.78
CA ALA A 192 -4.12 -3.20 18.12
C ALA A 192 -3.60 -3.92 16.86
N SER A 193 -4.48 -4.12 15.89
CA SER A 193 -4.18 -4.70 14.59
C SER A 193 -3.15 -3.88 13.80
N SER A 194 -3.20 -2.55 13.91
CA SER A 194 -2.25 -1.63 13.27
C SER A 194 -0.87 -1.69 13.90
N LEU A 195 -0.80 -1.71 15.25
CA LEU A 195 0.46 -1.92 15.97
C LEU A 195 1.13 -3.22 15.57
N TYR A 196 0.34 -4.31 15.52
CA TYR A 196 0.87 -5.62 15.11
C TYR A 196 1.41 -5.60 13.68
N SER A 197 0.71 -4.93 12.75
CA SER A 197 1.17 -4.77 11.36
C SER A 197 2.51 -4.02 11.26
N ILE A 198 2.74 -3.01 12.10
CA ILE A 198 4.03 -2.29 12.15
C ILE A 198 5.12 -3.19 12.74
N ILE A 199 4.87 -3.83 13.88
CA ILE A 199 5.86 -4.66 14.59
C ILE A 199 6.28 -5.88 13.76
N ASN A 200 5.33 -6.50 13.04
CA ASN A 200 5.63 -7.64 12.19
C ASN A 200 6.33 -7.26 10.87
N SER A 201 6.44 -5.97 10.56
CA SER A 201 7.14 -5.47 9.39
C SER A 201 8.52 -4.97 9.77
N ARG A 202 9.54 -5.77 9.46
CA ARG A 202 10.94 -5.38 9.70
C ARG A 202 11.31 -4.07 9.01
N SER A 203 10.90 -3.90 7.75
CA SER A 203 11.14 -2.66 7.00
C SER A 203 10.52 -1.44 7.67
N SER A 204 9.32 -1.59 8.25
CA SER A 204 8.69 -0.49 8.99
C SER A 204 9.47 -0.14 10.23
N LEU A 205 9.95 -1.12 10.98
CA LEU A 205 10.76 -0.87 12.17
C LEU A 205 12.10 -0.21 11.83
N ASP A 206 12.73 -0.60 10.71
CA ASP A 206 13.97 0.01 10.22
C ASP A 206 13.79 1.48 9.84
N GLU A 207 12.61 1.87 9.31
CA GLU A 207 12.29 3.27 9.01
C GLU A 207 12.03 4.12 10.26
N LEU A 208 11.60 3.48 11.36
CA LEU A 208 11.30 4.15 12.62
C LEU A 208 12.51 4.33 13.54
N ASN A 209 13.66 3.77 13.17
CA ASN A 209 14.87 3.77 13.96
C ASN A 209 16.05 4.37 13.18
N ASP A 210 16.91 5.12 13.86
CA ASP A 210 18.09 5.72 13.23
C ASP A 210 19.12 4.66 12.76
N ARG A 211 18.96 3.42 13.24
CA ARG A 211 19.83 2.29 12.93
C ARG A 211 18.98 1.09 12.54
N PRO A 212 19.48 0.23 11.63
CA PRO A 212 18.83 -1.04 11.34
C PRO A 212 18.53 -1.78 12.63
N VAL A 213 17.29 -2.23 12.77
CA VAL A 213 16.87 -2.96 13.95
C VAL A 213 17.61 -4.31 13.94
N THR A 214 18.02 -4.77 15.10
CA THR A 214 18.73 -6.06 15.26
C THR A 214 17.73 -7.21 15.38
N ASP A 215 18.15 -8.44 15.11
CA ASP A 215 17.27 -9.62 15.22
C ASP A 215 16.76 -9.78 16.66
N GLY A 216 17.64 -9.59 17.66
CA GLY A 216 17.25 -9.61 19.06
C GLY A 216 16.22 -8.54 19.44
N GLN A 217 16.34 -7.32 18.91
CA GLN A 217 15.29 -6.29 19.08
C GLN A 217 13.98 -6.69 18.44
N TRP A 218 14.02 -7.34 17.27
CA TRP A 218 12.82 -7.80 16.60
C TRP A 218 12.10 -8.85 17.43
N ASP A 219 12.84 -9.87 17.87
CA ASP A 219 12.30 -10.98 18.66
C ASP A 219 11.68 -10.46 19.96
N MET A 220 12.31 -9.47 20.61
CA MET A 220 11.76 -8.81 21.79
C MET A 220 10.46 -8.04 21.48
N LEU A 221 10.39 -7.33 20.36
CA LEU A 221 9.17 -6.62 19.95
C LEU A 221 8.04 -7.57 19.55
N ILE A 222 8.36 -8.68 18.87
CA ILE A 222 7.39 -9.74 18.58
C ILE A 222 6.87 -10.33 19.89
N ALA A 223 7.74 -10.64 20.86
CA ALA A 223 7.32 -11.13 22.17
C ALA A 223 6.43 -10.12 22.92
N VAL A 224 6.72 -8.82 22.83
CA VAL A 224 5.86 -7.76 23.36
C VAL A 224 4.50 -7.76 22.66
N ALA A 225 4.46 -7.91 21.33
CA ALA A 225 3.23 -7.97 20.55
C ALA A 225 2.41 -9.25 20.80
N GLU A 226 3.06 -10.39 21.01
CA GLU A 226 2.39 -11.64 21.38
C GLU A 226 1.70 -11.53 22.75
N ARG A 227 2.29 -10.80 23.70
CA ARG A 227 1.63 -10.49 24.98
C ARG A 227 0.39 -9.62 24.83
N LEU A 228 0.27 -8.84 23.74
CA LEU A 228 -0.98 -8.15 23.39
C LEU A 228 -2.07 -9.11 22.89
N ASN A 229 -1.79 -10.39 22.62
CA ASN A 229 -2.84 -11.36 22.32
C ASN A 229 -3.41 -12.00 23.60
N SER A 230 -2.65 -11.98 24.71
CA SER A 230 -3.07 -12.50 26.02
C SER A 230 -3.78 -11.45 26.90
N LEU A 231 -4.29 -10.36 26.31
CA LEU A 231 -4.89 -9.23 27.04
C LEU A 231 -6.11 -9.61 27.89
N ASN A 232 -6.77 -10.73 27.56
CA ASN A 232 -8.01 -11.19 28.21
C ASN A 232 -7.79 -11.76 29.63
N GLU A 233 -6.55 -12.06 30.01
CA GLU A 233 -6.25 -12.74 31.28
C GLU A 233 -5.85 -11.77 32.42
N THR A 234 -5.73 -10.46 32.18
CA THR A 234 -5.03 -9.53 33.11
C THR A 234 -5.49 -8.06 33.07
N HIS A 235 -4.83 -7.21 33.87
CA HIS A 235 -4.97 -5.73 34.00
C HIS A 235 -4.92 -4.93 32.68
N TYR A 236 -4.48 -5.53 31.56
CA TYR A 236 -4.34 -4.83 30.29
C TYR A 236 -5.67 -4.56 29.57
N ASP A 237 -6.69 -5.37 29.79
CA ASP A 237 -8.04 -5.15 29.24
C ASP A 237 -8.64 -3.80 29.70
N SER A 238 -8.31 -3.37 30.93
CA SER A 238 -8.69 -2.05 31.44
C SER A 238 -8.11 -0.91 30.60
N HIS A 239 -6.87 -1.06 30.10
CA HIS A 239 -6.25 -0.02 29.27
C HIS A 239 -6.95 0.10 27.92
N MET A 240 -7.26 -1.03 27.29
CA MET A 240 -7.98 -1.09 26.02
C MET A 240 -9.40 -0.53 26.15
N LYS A 241 -10.14 -0.92 27.20
CA LYS A 241 -11.48 -0.39 27.49
C LYS A 241 -11.48 1.12 27.74
N THR A 242 -10.47 1.62 28.45
CA THR A 242 -10.32 3.07 28.70
C THR A 242 -10.11 3.83 27.39
N MET A 243 -9.25 3.32 26.50
CA MET A 243 -9.06 3.87 25.16
C MET A 243 -10.37 3.83 24.36
N THR A 244 -11.05 2.68 24.32
CA THR A 244 -12.36 2.51 23.66
C THR A 244 -13.35 3.57 24.11
N GLN A 245 -13.49 3.75 25.43
CA GLN A 245 -14.45 4.71 26.00
C GLN A 245 -14.12 6.15 25.62
N LYS A 246 -12.85 6.55 25.62
CA LYS A 246 -12.43 7.89 25.20
C LYS A 246 -12.76 8.13 23.71
N ILE A 247 -12.47 7.16 22.86
CA ILE A 247 -12.75 7.23 21.41
C ILE A 247 -14.26 7.33 21.14
N ILE A 248 -15.08 6.53 21.82
CA ILE A 248 -16.53 6.58 21.63
C ILE A 248 -17.10 7.92 22.10
N ARG A 249 -16.59 8.48 23.21
CA ARG A 249 -17.02 9.81 23.68
C ARG A 249 -16.73 10.91 22.65
N GLN A 250 -15.58 10.88 21.98
CA GLN A 250 -15.29 11.83 20.91
C GLN A 250 -16.34 11.78 19.78
N LEU A 251 -16.80 10.58 19.43
CA LEU A 251 -17.87 10.42 18.44
C LEU A 251 -19.20 10.98 18.96
N GLU A 252 -19.55 10.69 20.22
CA GLU A 252 -20.78 11.20 20.84
C GLU A 252 -20.77 12.73 21.01
N ASP A 253 -19.60 13.33 21.25
CA ASP A 253 -19.43 14.79 21.31
C ASP A 253 -19.61 15.40 19.92
N TYR A 254 -19.00 14.79 18.89
CA TYR A 254 -19.14 15.24 17.51
C TYR A 254 -20.58 15.13 16.98
N GLU A 255 -21.26 14.00 17.21
CA GLU A 255 -22.64 13.81 16.79
C GLU A 255 -23.63 14.75 17.50
N ARG A 256 -23.23 15.35 18.63
CA ARG A 256 -23.99 16.42 19.32
C ARG A 256 -23.71 17.81 18.77
N GLU A 257 -22.53 18.05 18.20
CA GLU A 257 -22.08 19.37 17.75
C GLU A 257 -22.31 19.62 16.25
N GLU A 258 -22.29 18.58 15.41
CA GLU A 258 -22.55 18.71 13.96
C GLU A 258 -24.01 18.37 13.60
N GLU A 259 -24.72 19.34 13.04
CA GLU A 259 -25.66 19.07 11.95
C GLU A 259 -24.81 18.69 10.74
N LEU A 260 -24.95 17.48 10.20
CA LEU A 260 -24.15 16.97 9.08
C LEU A 260 -24.15 17.96 7.90
N ASP A 261 -23.07 18.70 7.70
CA ASP A 261 -22.85 19.62 6.57
C ASP A 261 -22.92 18.85 5.24
N SER A 262 -24.11 18.71 4.69
CA SER A 262 -24.31 18.15 3.36
C SER A 262 -23.91 19.17 2.31
N LEU A 263 -23.23 18.73 1.24
CA LEU A 263 -23.00 19.59 0.06
C LEU A 263 -24.30 20.12 -0.55
N ASP A 264 -25.43 19.46 -0.28
CA ASP A 264 -26.74 19.89 -0.76
C ASP A 264 -27.26 21.15 -0.04
N GLU A 265 -26.70 21.52 1.11
CA GLU A 265 -27.05 22.73 1.86
C GLU A 265 -26.33 23.97 1.31
N TYR A 266 -25.25 23.77 0.55
CA TYR A 266 -24.51 24.83 -0.11
C TYR A 266 -25.11 25.14 -1.49
N TYR A 267 -25.70 26.33 -1.64
CA TYR A 267 -26.22 26.81 -2.92
C TYR A 267 -25.16 27.47 -3.81
N ASP A 268 -24.06 27.93 -3.21
CA ASP A 268 -22.97 28.64 -3.90
C ASP A 268 -21.93 27.66 -4.47
N GLU A 269 -21.75 27.70 -5.79
CA GLU A 269 -20.78 26.84 -6.50
C GLU A 269 -19.32 27.19 -6.17
N GLU A 270 -19.00 28.45 -5.82
CA GLU A 270 -17.64 28.85 -5.44
C GLU A 270 -17.24 28.27 -4.09
N VAL A 271 -18.19 28.20 -3.15
CA VAL A 271 -17.97 27.57 -1.83
C VAL A 271 -17.75 26.07 -1.99
N VAL A 272 -18.57 25.40 -2.81
CA VAL A 272 -18.42 23.98 -3.10
C VAL A 272 -17.06 23.69 -3.76
N ASP A 273 -16.64 24.51 -4.74
CA ASP A 273 -15.34 24.33 -5.40
C ASP A 273 -14.17 24.59 -4.43
N SER A 274 -14.29 25.57 -3.53
CA SER A 274 -13.30 25.81 -2.47
C SER A 274 -13.16 24.62 -1.52
N ILE A 275 -14.28 24.04 -1.06
CA ILE A 275 -14.28 22.85 -0.19
C ILE A 275 -13.66 21.65 -0.93
N CYS A 276 -14.08 21.39 -2.17
CA CYS A 276 -13.50 20.33 -2.99
C CYS A 276 -11.99 20.53 -3.23
N THR A 277 -11.56 21.77 -3.46
CA THR A 277 -10.14 22.13 -3.65
C THR A 277 -9.34 21.87 -2.38
N ALA A 278 -9.87 22.24 -1.21
CA ALA A 278 -9.23 21.99 0.07
C ALA A 278 -9.06 20.48 0.34
N LEU A 279 -10.10 19.69 0.10
CA LEU A 279 -10.07 18.23 0.27
C LEU A 279 -9.11 17.54 -0.72
N ALA A 280 -9.11 17.97 -1.98
CA ALA A 280 -8.16 17.49 -2.98
C ALA A 280 -6.71 17.82 -2.58
N SER A 281 -6.49 19.03 -2.07
CA SER A 281 -5.17 19.47 -1.59
C SER A 281 -4.71 18.66 -0.39
N GLN A 282 -5.59 18.35 0.56
CA GLN A 282 -5.29 17.49 1.71
C GLN A 282 -4.90 16.08 1.27
N LEU A 283 -5.65 15.49 0.34
CA LEU A 283 -5.34 14.18 -0.22
C LEU A 283 -3.96 14.17 -0.89
N LEU A 284 -3.69 15.15 -1.76
CA LEU A 284 -2.44 15.28 -2.50
C LEU A 284 -1.24 15.70 -1.63
N ALA A 285 -1.46 16.33 -0.48
CA ALA A 285 -0.40 16.65 0.46
C ALA A 285 0.24 15.40 1.09
N THR A 286 -0.48 14.27 1.11
CA THR A 286 0.01 13.01 1.66
C THR A 286 0.55 12.09 0.57
N THR A 287 1.69 11.45 0.84
CA THR A 287 2.26 10.42 -0.05
C THR A 287 1.30 9.24 -0.26
N GLN A 288 0.58 8.86 0.81
CA GLN A 288 -0.46 7.82 0.76
C GLN A 288 -1.62 8.20 -0.18
N GLY A 289 -2.07 9.45 -0.15
CA GLY A 289 -3.13 9.93 -1.05
C GLY A 289 -2.69 9.97 -2.52
N GLN A 290 -1.45 10.42 -2.79
CA GLN A 290 -0.87 10.38 -4.13
C GLN A 290 -0.78 8.95 -4.68
N HIS A 291 -0.29 8.01 -3.88
CA HIS A 291 -0.23 6.59 -4.26
C HIS A 291 -1.62 5.97 -4.47
N ALA A 292 -2.61 6.31 -3.64
CA ALA A 292 -3.97 5.83 -3.80
C ALA A 292 -4.54 6.24 -5.16
N LEU A 293 -4.32 7.48 -5.59
CA LEU A 293 -4.76 7.97 -6.90
C LEU A 293 -4.10 7.24 -8.06
N LEU A 294 -2.79 6.98 -7.97
CA LEU A 294 -2.05 6.21 -8.99
C LEU A 294 -2.55 4.77 -9.10
N LEU A 295 -2.79 4.10 -7.96
CA LEU A 295 -3.32 2.74 -7.94
C LEU A 295 -4.72 2.68 -8.55
N ILE A 296 -5.59 3.63 -8.22
CA ILE A 296 -6.93 3.72 -8.80
C ILE A 296 -6.82 3.96 -10.30
N TRP A 297 -5.95 4.87 -10.74
CA TRP A 297 -5.73 5.12 -12.16
C TRP A 297 -5.24 3.88 -12.91
N GLU A 298 -4.25 3.17 -12.35
CA GLU A 298 -3.71 1.93 -12.95
C GLU A 298 -4.77 0.83 -13.00
N PHE A 299 -5.56 0.69 -11.93
CA PHE A 299 -6.68 -0.25 -11.86
C PHE A 299 -7.73 0.05 -12.95
N LEU A 300 -8.18 1.31 -13.03
CA LEU A 300 -9.18 1.73 -14.02
C LEU A 300 -8.66 1.55 -15.44
N ARG A 301 -7.39 1.92 -15.70
CA ARG A 301 -6.74 1.76 -17.01
C ARG A 301 -6.74 0.30 -17.48
N GLN A 302 -6.50 -0.65 -16.59
CA GLN A 302 -6.49 -2.08 -16.91
C GLN A 302 -7.89 -2.70 -17.01
N ASN A 303 -8.90 -2.06 -16.42
CA ASN A 303 -10.25 -2.60 -16.28
C ASN A 303 -11.30 -1.69 -16.95
N MET A 304 -10.91 -0.99 -18.02
CA MET A 304 -11.80 -0.06 -18.74
C MET A 304 -13.04 -0.74 -19.32
N GLU A 305 -12.90 -1.98 -19.83
CA GLU A 305 -14.03 -2.76 -20.36
C GLU A 305 -15.04 -3.11 -19.26
N TRP A 306 -14.55 -3.52 -18.09
CA TRP A 306 -15.39 -3.74 -16.91
C TRP A 306 -16.09 -2.45 -16.47
N LEU A 307 -15.40 -1.31 -16.51
CA LEU A 307 -16.00 -0.02 -16.15
C LEU A 307 -17.10 0.39 -17.14
N GLN A 308 -16.90 0.14 -18.43
CA GLN A 308 -17.92 0.40 -19.45
C GLN A 308 -19.16 -0.46 -19.23
N GLU A 309 -18.98 -1.75 -18.95
CA GLU A 309 -20.06 -2.67 -18.58
C GLU A 309 -20.79 -2.20 -17.30
N ALA A 310 -20.04 -1.85 -16.25
CA ALA A 310 -20.60 -1.44 -14.97
C ALA A 310 -21.34 -0.09 -15.00
N LEU A 311 -21.04 0.76 -15.99
CA LEU A 311 -21.69 2.07 -16.20
C LEU A 311 -22.77 2.04 -17.29
N ASP A 312 -23.10 0.87 -17.82
CA ASP A 312 -24.02 0.69 -18.95
C ASP A 312 -23.64 1.56 -20.17
N LEU A 313 -22.33 1.81 -20.36
CA LEU A 313 -21.84 2.60 -21.48
C LEU A 313 -21.76 1.72 -22.73
N PRO A 314 -22.30 2.17 -23.88
CA PRO A 314 -22.15 1.44 -25.13
C PRO A 314 -20.67 1.35 -25.48
N SER A 315 -20.18 0.13 -25.71
CA SER A 315 -18.82 -0.11 -26.15
C SER A 315 -18.53 0.75 -27.39
N ILE A 316 -17.49 1.58 -27.31
CA ILE A 316 -17.02 2.42 -28.43
C ILE A 316 -16.58 1.54 -29.61
N LEU A 317 -16.22 0.29 -29.33
CA LEU A 317 -15.93 -0.73 -30.33
C LEU A 317 -17.11 -1.69 -30.44
N THR A 318 -17.80 -1.69 -31.58
CA THR A 318 -18.77 -2.75 -31.90
C THR A 318 -18.03 -4.09 -31.94
N HIS A 319 -18.09 -4.86 -30.85
CA HIS A 319 -17.68 -6.24 -30.86
C HIS A 319 -18.72 -7.03 -31.66
N ASN A 320 -18.44 -7.26 -32.95
CA ASN A 320 -19.18 -8.21 -33.78
C ASN A 320 -18.90 -9.63 -33.27
N THR A 321 -19.55 -10.07 -32.20
CA THR A 321 -19.53 -11.47 -31.80
C THR A 321 -20.86 -11.87 -31.21
N GLU A 322 -21.53 -12.81 -31.88
CA GLU A 322 -22.81 -13.46 -31.54
C GLU A 322 -22.73 -14.36 -30.28
N SER A 323 -21.82 -14.08 -29.34
CA SER A 323 -21.68 -14.84 -28.12
C SER A 323 -21.58 -13.90 -26.91
N PRO A 324 -22.30 -14.20 -25.81
CA PRO A 324 -22.21 -13.41 -24.59
C PRO A 324 -20.79 -13.50 -24.04
N VAL A 325 -20.06 -12.40 -24.12
CA VAL A 325 -18.77 -12.26 -23.44
C VAL A 325 -19.06 -12.43 -21.94
N PRO A 326 -18.42 -13.37 -21.22
CA PRO A 326 -18.58 -13.46 -19.78
C PRO A 326 -18.19 -12.13 -19.13
N PRO A 327 -18.80 -11.75 -17.98
CA PRO A 327 -18.52 -10.46 -17.34
C PRO A 327 -17.01 -10.28 -17.20
N ALA A 328 -16.51 -9.12 -17.64
CA ALA A 328 -15.07 -8.88 -17.73
C ALA A 328 -14.41 -9.20 -16.39
N GLN A 329 -13.61 -10.27 -16.34
CA GLN A 329 -12.89 -10.64 -15.12
C GLN A 329 -11.88 -9.54 -14.81
N LEU A 330 -11.92 -9.00 -13.59
CA LEU A 330 -11.01 -7.95 -13.16
C LEU A 330 -9.55 -8.41 -13.28
N SER A 331 -8.76 -7.63 -14.03
CA SER A 331 -7.32 -7.81 -14.14
C SER A 331 -6.60 -7.18 -12.95
N PHE A 332 -5.98 -8.04 -12.15
CA PHE A 332 -5.10 -7.71 -11.02
C PHE A 332 -3.64 -8.12 -11.28
N LEU A 333 -3.35 -8.66 -12.47
CA LEU A 333 -1.99 -9.07 -12.81
C LEU A 333 -1.12 -7.83 -13.04
N PRO A 334 0.09 -7.76 -12.46
CA PRO A 334 1.04 -6.76 -12.91
C PRO A 334 1.22 -6.95 -14.41
N THR A 335 1.02 -5.89 -15.20
CA THR A 335 1.36 -5.93 -16.62
C THR A 335 2.81 -6.40 -16.67
N PRO A 336 3.13 -7.57 -17.28
CA PRO A 336 4.52 -7.90 -17.52
C PRO A 336 5.11 -6.69 -18.24
N PRO A 337 6.31 -6.21 -17.84
CA PRO A 337 6.87 -4.98 -18.40
C PRO A 337 6.75 -5.08 -19.91
N MET A 338 5.87 -4.25 -20.48
CA MET A 338 5.44 -4.42 -21.85
C MET A 338 6.70 -4.30 -22.67
N TYR A 339 7.12 -5.43 -23.25
CA TYR A 339 8.29 -5.47 -24.09
C TYR A 339 8.01 -4.50 -25.23
N ASN A 340 8.65 -3.34 -25.21
CA ASN A 340 8.46 -2.30 -26.20
C ASN A 340 9.56 -2.48 -27.26
N PRO A 341 9.27 -3.14 -28.39
CA PRO A 341 10.27 -3.39 -29.43
C PRO A 341 10.89 -2.09 -29.94
N LEU A 342 10.20 -0.93 -29.86
CA LEU A 342 10.76 0.36 -30.27
C LEU A 342 11.85 0.86 -29.29
N ILE A 343 11.66 0.67 -27.97
CA ILE A 343 12.67 1.03 -26.96
C ILE A 343 13.95 0.17 -27.13
N TYR A 344 13.80 -1.12 -27.47
CA TYR A 344 14.93 -1.99 -27.72
C TYR A 344 15.56 -1.73 -29.10
N LYS A 345 14.74 -1.48 -30.13
CA LYS A 345 15.19 -1.12 -31.48
C LYS A 345 16.02 0.17 -31.49
N ASP A 346 15.63 1.18 -30.72
CA ASP A 346 16.40 2.41 -30.56
C ASP A 346 17.74 2.17 -29.85
N LYS A 347 17.77 1.28 -28.85
CA LYS A 347 19.00 0.90 -28.12
C LYS A 347 19.99 0.07 -28.95
N PHE A 348 19.52 -0.67 -29.96
CA PHE A 348 20.36 -1.58 -30.75
C PHE A 348 20.70 -1.08 -32.16
N ILE A 349 19.76 -0.45 -32.87
CA ILE A 349 19.88 -0.25 -34.32
C ILE A 349 20.20 1.20 -34.69
N TYR A 350 19.60 2.19 -34.04
CA TYR A 350 19.63 3.58 -34.53
C TYR A 350 20.33 4.60 -33.59
N THR A 351 20.83 4.20 -32.41
CA THR A 351 21.56 5.10 -31.49
C THR A 351 22.96 4.61 -31.11
N THR A 352 23.77 5.50 -30.53
CA THR A 352 25.05 5.18 -29.88
C THR A 352 24.83 4.18 -28.76
N MET A 353 25.58 3.07 -28.76
CA MET A 353 25.44 1.95 -27.83
C MET A 353 25.42 2.42 -26.36
N ASN A 354 24.30 2.29 -25.66
CA ASN A 354 24.16 2.68 -24.25
C ASN A 354 24.84 1.64 -23.33
N GLN A 355 26.15 1.83 -23.13
CA GLN A 355 27.05 0.92 -22.44
C GLN A 355 26.62 0.61 -21.00
N GLU A 356 26.18 1.62 -20.23
CA GLU A 356 25.74 1.44 -18.85
C GLU A 356 24.51 0.54 -18.73
N SER A 357 23.57 0.65 -19.67
CA SER A 357 22.35 -0.17 -19.67
C SER A 357 22.64 -1.63 -20.02
N LEU A 358 23.58 -1.90 -20.92
CA LEU A 358 23.96 -3.26 -21.34
C LEU A 358 24.79 -3.98 -20.26
N LEU A 359 25.65 -3.24 -19.54
CA LEU A 359 26.40 -3.78 -18.41
C LEU A 359 25.48 -4.16 -17.23
N LYS A 360 24.33 -3.49 -17.08
CA LYS A 360 23.30 -3.79 -16.06
C LYS A 360 22.47 -5.07 -16.32
N PHE A 361 22.54 -5.68 -17.52
CA PHE A 361 21.92 -6.99 -17.75
C PHE A 361 22.67 -8.06 -16.95
N LYS A 362 22.06 -8.60 -15.89
CA LYS A 362 22.74 -9.46 -14.92
C LYS A 362 22.79 -10.95 -15.27
N CYS A 363 22.04 -11.43 -16.27
CA CYS A 363 21.95 -12.87 -16.59
C CYS A 363 22.09 -13.20 -18.08
N GLU A 364 22.83 -14.28 -18.38
CA GLU A 364 22.96 -14.91 -19.72
C GLU A 364 21.58 -15.24 -20.34
N SER A 365 20.62 -15.68 -19.51
CA SER A 365 19.26 -16.03 -19.93
C SER A 365 18.41 -14.85 -20.45
N GLN A 366 18.84 -13.61 -20.23
CA GLN A 366 18.15 -12.42 -20.77
C GLN A 366 18.59 -12.13 -22.20
N TRP A 367 19.82 -12.49 -22.58
CA TRP A 367 20.35 -12.27 -23.93
C TRP A 367 19.71 -13.19 -24.95
N GLU A 368 19.60 -14.48 -24.64
CA GLU A 368 18.89 -15.45 -25.48
C GLU A 368 17.42 -15.07 -25.67
N LYS A 369 16.76 -14.56 -24.62
CA LYS A 369 15.37 -14.11 -24.68
C LYS A 369 15.17 -12.88 -25.56
N VAL A 370 16.17 -12.01 -25.68
CA VAL A 370 16.11 -10.83 -26.56
C VAL A 370 16.39 -11.24 -28.01
N LEU A 371 17.36 -12.12 -28.23
CA LEU A 371 17.74 -12.58 -29.58
C LEU A 371 16.73 -13.55 -30.20
N ASN A 372 16.02 -14.34 -29.39
CA ASN A 372 15.03 -15.31 -29.86
C ASN A 372 13.57 -14.78 -29.82
N LYS A 373 13.33 -13.55 -29.36
CA LYS A 373 11.99 -12.95 -29.41
C LYS A 373 11.74 -12.37 -30.79
N ASP A 374 10.54 -12.61 -31.33
CA ASP A 374 10.12 -12.04 -32.61
C ASP A 374 10.07 -10.51 -32.53
N LEU A 375 11.16 -9.90 -32.96
CA LEU A 375 11.38 -8.46 -33.07
C LEU A 375 10.81 -7.91 -34.39
N GLY A 376 10.06 -8.72 -35.14
CA GLY A 376 9.70 -8.47 -36.54
C GLY A 376 10.87 -8.66 -37.50
N LEU A 377 11.99 -9.24 -37.04
CA LEU A 377 13.18 -9.56 -37.82
C LEU A 377 13.69 -10.95 -37.43
N PRO A 378 14.18 -11.76 -38.39
CA PRO A 378 14.86 -13.02 -38.10
C PRO A 378 16.07 -12.80 -37.19
N LYS A 379 16.38 -13.78 -36.34
CA LYS A 379 17.56 -13.76 -35.45
C LYS A 379 18.84 -13.47 -36.23
N GLU A 380 18.98 -14.07 -37.40
CA GLU A 380 20.12 -13.91 -38.31
C GLU A 380 20.26 -12.46 -38.79
N THR A 381 19.12 -11.80 -39.02
CA THR A 381 19.09 -10.38 -39.44
C THR A 381 19.46 -9.46 -38.28
N ILE A 382 19.07 -9.79 -37.05
CA ILE A 382 19.46 -9.02 -35.86
C ILE A 382 20.96 -9.18 -35.61
N ILE A 383 21.48 -10.40 -35.70
CA ILE A 383 22.92 -10.67 -35.56
C ILE A 383 23.72 -9.92 -36.64
N SER A 384 23.28 -9.93 -37.90
CA SER A 384 23.96 -9.21 -38.97
C SER A 384 23.96 -7.70 -38.78
N LEU A 385 22.86 -7.13 -38.27
CA LEU A 385 22.75 -5.71 -37.94
C LEU A 385 23.61 -5.30 -36.73
N ILE A 386 23.79 -6.18 -35.75
CA ILE A 386 24.70 -5.91 -34.62
C ILE A 386 26.16 -6.00 -35.09
N LYS A 387 26.51 -7.00 -35.92
CA LYS A 387 27.85 -7.16 -36.49
C LYS A 387 28.25 -6.04 -37.45
N SER A 388 27.29 -5.38 -38.11
CA SER A 388 27.56 -4.26 -39.02
C SER A 388 27.86 -2.94 -38.30
N ARG A 389 27.71 -2.90 -36.98
CA ARG A 389 28.00 -1.70 -36.20
C ARG A 389 29.50 -1.37 -36.15
N PRO A 390 29.88 -0.09 -36.06
CA PRO A 390 31.28 0.33 -35.96
C PRO A 390 32.00 -0.29 -34.76
N GLU A 391 31.30 -0.49 -33.63
CA GLU A 391 31.90 -0.99 -32.39
C GLU A 391 32.32 -2.47 -32.46
N PHE A 392 31.81 -3.24 -33.43
CA PHE A 392 32.09 -4.66 -33.63
C PHE A 392 33.03 -4.93 -34.83
N GLN A 393 33.56 -3.87 -35.46
CA GLN A 393 34.54 -4.01 -36.54
C GLN A 393 35.93 -4.34 -36.00
N LYS A 394 36.74 -5.06 -36.79
CA LYS A 394 38.09 -5.54 -36.37
C LYS A 394 39.05 -4.42 -35.99
N ASP A 395 38.85 -3.22 -36.52
CA ASP A 395 39.70 -2.04 -36.30
C ASP A 395 39.02 -0.94 -35.47
N ALA A 396 37.99 -1.30 -34.69
CA ALA A 396 37.24 -0.35 -33.88
C ALA A 396 38.11 0.23 -32.75
N ILE A 397 38.24 1.56 -32.70
CA ILE A 397 38.86 2.25 -31.56
C ILE A 397 37.80 2.40 -30.47
N LEU A 398 37.91 1.58 -29.43
CA LEU A 398 36.93 1.47 -28.35
C LEU A 398 37.43 2.11 -27.05
N THR A 399 36.52 2.75 -26.30
CA THR A 399 36.75 3.11 -24.90
C THR A 399 36.72 1.86 -24.01
N PRO A 400 37.29 1.91 -22.79
CA PRO A 400 37.27 0.76 -21.87
C PRO A 400 35.86 0.22 -21.57
N ALA A 401 34.86 1.12 -21.50
CA ALA A 401 33.46 0.74 -21.30
C ALA A 401 32.86 0.05 -22.53
N GLN A 402 33.25 0.46 -23.74
CA GLN A 402 32.85 -0.19 -24.99
C GLN A 402 33.50 -1.57 -25.12
N THR A 403 34.79 -1.70 -24.78
CA THR A 403 35.48 -3.00 -24.76
C THR A 403 34.77 -3.99 -23.85
N ALA A 404 34.36 -3.57 -22.64
CA ALA A 404 33.63 -4.40 -21.70
C ALA A 404 32.23 -4.80 -22.22
N ALA A 405 31.51 -3.87 -22.85
CA ALA A 405 30.20 -4.14 -23.42
C ALA A 405 30.26 -5.08 -24.63
N VAL A 406 31.24 -4.89 -25.53
CA VAL A 406 31.47 -5.75 -26.70
C VAL A 406 31.86 -7.15 -26.24
N ALA A 407 32.81 -7.29 -25.33
CA ALA A 407 33.24 -8.59 -24.78
C ALA A 407 32.09 -9.41 -24.16
N LYS A 408 31.09 -8.73 -23.58
CA LYS A 408 29.92 -9.38 -22.98
C LYS A 408 28.89 -9.87 -24.02
N ILE A 409 28.88 -9.29 -25.21
CA ILE A 409 27.87 -9.57 -26.26
C ILE A 409 28.42 -10.51 -27.33
N THR A 410 29.72 -10.41 -27.66
CA THR A 410 30.37 -11.23 -28.69
C THR A 410 30.07 -12.74 -28.59
N PRO A 411 30.09 -13.38 -27.40
CA PRO A 411 29.79 -14.81 -27.28
C PRO A 411 28.38 -15.21 -27.72
N HIS A 412 27.44 -14.25 -27.75
CA HIS A 412 26.05 -14.48 -28.15
C HIS A 412 25.79 -14.17 -29.63
N LEU A 413 26.79 -13.65 -30.35
CA LEU A 413 26.73 -13.33 -31.79
C LEU A 413 27.43 -14.38 -32.66
N GLU A 414 28.15 -15.31 -32.04
CA GLU A 414 28.76 -16.47 -32.68
C GLU A 414 27.72 -17.58 -32.78
N GLU A 415 27.59 -18.19 -33.95
CA GLU A 415 26.80 -19.42 -34.09
C GLU A 415 27.56 -20.53 -33.35
N PRO A 416 26.86 -21.47 -32.68
CA PRO A 416 27.53 -22.64 -32.12
C PRO A 416 28.28 -23.35 -33.26
N GLU A 417 29.59 -23.48 -33.12
CA GLU A 417 30.38 -24.32 -34.02
C GLU A 417 29.78 -25.73 -34.01
N GLU A 418 29.40 -26.26 -35.18
CA GLU A 418 28.97 -27.65 -35.36
C GLU A 418 30.05 -28.66 -34.97
#